data_AF-A0A974AMV5-F1
#
_entry.id   AF-A0A974AMV5-F1
#
_cell.length_a   1.000
_cell.length_b   1.000
_cell.length_c   1.000
_cell.angle_alpha   90.00
_cell.angle_beta   90.00
_cell.angle_gamma   90.00
#
_symmetry.space_group_name_H-M   'P 1'
#
loop_
_entity.id
_entity.type
_entity.pdbx_description
1 polymer ?
#
loop_
_entity_poly.entity_id
_entity_poly.type
_entity_poly.pdbx_seq_one_letter_code
_entity_poly.pdbx_strand_id
1 'polypeptide(L)'
;MLSGLISKLRRQIGHYLVRLWPGKSSTGSERAVPDFSELSAFEQSVNYFAREYPRFLDRKMLIQLALQVSRSLELYGPGWNMHPEFRPYTKGIIDTQIELLDVYSRTRITLANNTHGLGLHSRTLECMAVGGFVLTHKSPHDFKPGGMQTSFEPNVHYGVFTPDTFQQEAQRWLTDDVGRVKVGQRAAAIIRQKHCWHHRAQQILDDLDK
;
A
#
# COMPACT_ATOMS: atom_id res chain seq x y z
N MET A 1 -6.65 -33.56 11.72
CA MET A 1 -5.82 -32.37 12.05
C MET A 1 -5.76 -31.33 10.93
N LEU A 2 -5.65 -31.71 9.65
CA LEU A 2 -5.65 -30.76 8.51
C LEU A 2 -6.97 -29.98 8.29
N SER A 3 -8.13 -30.58 8.57
CA SER A 3 -9.44 -29.92 8.35
C SER A 3 -9.69 -28.70 9.24
N GLY A 4 -9.16 -28.71 10.47
CA GLY A 4 -9.26 -27.57 11.41
C GLY A 4 -8.31 -26.41 11.09
N LEU A 5 -7.22 -26.68 10.35
CA LEU A 5 -6.30 -25.65 9.86
C LEU A 5 -6.92 -24.92 8.65
N ILE A 6 -7.58 -25.67 7.77
CA ILE A 6 -8.27 -25.15 6.57
C ILE A 6 -9.48 -24.26 6.95
N SER A 7 -10.23 -24.59 8.01
CA SER A 7 -11.36 -23.74 8.45
C SER A 7 -10.90 -22.41 9.08
N LYS A 8 -9.74 -22.38 9.74
CA LYS A 8 -9.09 -21.14 10.21
C LYS A 8 -8.54 -20.30 9.05
N LEU A 9 -7.98 -20.93 8.02
CA LEU A 9 -7.55 -20.27 6.77
C LEU A 9 -8.75 -19.70 5.98
N ARG A 10 -9.90 -20.37 5.96
CA ARG A 10 -11.14 -19.83 5.35
C ARG A 10 -11.65 -18.56 6.03
N ARG A 11 -11.39 -18.36 7.34
CA ARG A 11 -11.64 -17.07 8.03
C ARG A 11 -10.53 -16.04 7.80
N GLN A 12 -9.34 -16.44 7.35
CA GLN A 12 -8.22 -15.54 7.04
C GLN A 12 -8.32 -14.92 5.65
N ILE A 13 -9.04 -15.55 4.71
CA ILE A 13 -9.40 -14.95 3.42
C ILE A 13 -10.60 -14.04 3.64
N GLY A 14 -10.34 -12.88 4.25
CA GLY A 14 -11.33 -11.83 4.41
C GLY A 14 -11.90 -11.46 3.04
N HIS A 15 -13.21 -11.57 2.92
CA HIS A 15 -13.99 -11.06 1.80
C HIS A 15 -13.61 -9.59 1.54
N TYR A 16 -12.92 -9.33 0.43
CA TYR A 16 -12.85 -7.99 -0.16
C TYR A 16 -14.19 -7.74 -0.88
N LEU A 17 -15.21 -7.39 -0.10
CA LEU A 17 -16.53 -7.10 -0.62
C LEU A 17 -16.57 -5.65 -1.09
N VAL A 18 -16.13 -5.42 -2.34
CA VAL A 18 -16.51 -4.20 -3.07
C VAL A 18 -18.00 -4.32 -3.37
N ARG A 19 -18.83 -3.56 -2.66
CA ARG A 19 -20.25 -3.42 -2.98
C ARG A 19 -20.37 -2.67 -4.31
N LEU A 20 -20.32 -3.39 -5.42
CA LEU A 20 -20.60 -2.84 -6.73
C LEU A 20 -22.07 -2.45 -6.81
N TRP A 21 -22.28 -1.22 -7.26
CA TRP A 21 -23.54 -0.62 -7.67
C TRP A 21 -24.41 -1.61 -8.49
N PRO A 22 -25.73 -1.71 -8.28
CA PRO A 22 -26.57 -2.67 -8.98
C PRO A 22 -26.82 -2.17 -10.41
N GLY A 23 -25.90 -2.47 -11.32
CA GLY A 23 -26.12 -2.38 -12.76
C GLY A 23 -26.55 -3.73 -13.30
N LYS A 24 -27.83 -3.90 -13.63
CA LYS A 24 -28.27 -5.01 -14.49
C LYS A 24 -27.65 -4.80 -15.87
N SER A 25 -26.83 -5.73 -16.34
CA SER A 25 -26.87 -6.14 -17.76
C SER A 25 -26.26 -7.52 -17.93
N SER A 26 -27.06 -8.38 -18.55
CA SER A 26 -26.71 -9.67 -19.09
C SER A 26 -26.01 -9.49 -20.44
N THR A 27 -24.84 -10.09 -20.62
CA THR A 27 -24.36 -10.82 -21.80
C THR A 27 -22.92 -11.27 -21.51
N GLY A 28 -22.60 -12.51 -21.89
CA GLY A 28 -21.51 -13.32 -21.33
C GLY A 28 -20.17 -12.60 -21.15
N SER A 29 -19.68 -12.54 -19.91
CA SER A 29 -18.36 -12.02 -19.59
C SER A 29 -17.41 -13.16 -19.27
N GLU A 30 -16.28 -13.20 -19.98
CA GLU A 30 -15.05 -13.81 -19.48
C GLU A 30 -14.79 -13.22 -18.08
N ARG A 31 -14.92 -14.04 -17.04
CA ARG A 31 -14.53 -13.62 -15.69
C ARG A 31 -13.01 -13.49 -15.68
N ALA A 32 -12.52 -12.27 -15.87
CA ALA A 32 -11.09 -11.95 -15.88
C ALA A 32 -10.38 -12.21 -14.54
N VAL A 33 -11.11 -12.57 -13.48
CA VAL A 33 -10.56 -12.99 -12.19
C VAL A 33 -11.29 -14.26 -11.75
N PRO A 34 -10.57 -15.37 -11.48
CA PRO A 34 -11.18 -16.59 -10.95
C PRO A 34 -11.90 -16.30 -9.64
N ASP A 35 -13.09 -16.86 -9.47
CA ASP A 35 -13.72 -16.90 -8.15
C ASP A 35 -12.85 -17.80 -7.26
N PHE A 36 -12.16 -17.21 -6.29
CA PHE A 36 -11.25 -17.94 -5.40
C PHE A 36 -11.96 -19.00 -4.57
N SER A 37 -13.29 -18.94 -4.44
CA SER A 37 -14.08 -19.97 -3.78
C SER A 37 -14.19 -21.26 -4.62
N GLU A 38 -13.93 -21.19 -5.93
CA GLU A 38 -13.92 -22.33 -6.85
C GLU A 38 -12.56 -23.07 -6.89
N LEU A 39 -11.50 -22.47 -6.33
CA LEU A 39 -10.18 -23.11 -6.27
C LEU A 39 -10.16 -24.29 -5.30
N SER A 40 -9.46 -25.36 -5.69
CA SER A 40 -9.13 -26.46 -4.79
C SER A 40 -8.29 -25.98 -3.60
N ALA A 41 -8.29 -26.75 -2.50
CA ALA A 41 -7.47 -26.44 -1.33
C ALA A 41 -5.97 -26.35 -1.65
N PHE A 42 -5.50 -27.13 -2.63
CA PHE A 42 -4.13 -27.07 -3.13
C PHE A 42 -3.84 -25.74 -3.83
N GLU A 43 -4.71 -25.33 -4.77
CA GLU A 43 -4.54 -24.05 -5.49
C GLU A 43 -4.64 -22.84 -4.56
N GLN A 44 -5.54 -22.87 -3.58
CA GLN A 44 -5.62 -21.83 -2.54
C GLN A 44 -4.32 -21.74 -1.75
N SER A 45 -3.73 -22.88 -1.41
CA SER A 45 -2.45 -22.95 -0.70
C SER A 45 -1.31 -22.40 -1.56
N VAL A 46 -1.21 -22.82 -2.82
CA VAL A 46 -0.20 -22.29 -3.77
C VAL A 46 -0.36 -20.78 -3.93
N ASN A 47 -1.58 -20.27 -4.09
CA ASN A 47 -1.84 -18.83 -4.23
C ASN A 47 -1.39 -18.06 -2.97
N TYR A 48 -1.75 -18.57 -1.79
CA TYR A 48 -1.35 -17.97 -0.52
C TYR A 48 0.17 -17.92 -0.38
N PHE A 49 0.86 -19.05 -0.57
CA PHE A 49 2.30 -19.14 -0.40
C PHE A 49 3.09 -18.39 -1.48
N ALA A 50 2.55 -18.25 -2.70
CA ALA A 50 3.21 -17.53 -3.78
C ALA A 50 3.00 -16.01 -3.72
N ARG A 51 1.89 -15.51 -3.14
CA ARG A 51 1.53 -14.08 -3.21
C ARG A 51 1.40 -13.42 -1.85
N GLU A 52 0.59 -13.99 -0.95
CA GLU A 52 0.22 -13.32 0.29
C GLU A 52 1.26 -13.55 1.39
N TYR A 53 1.84 -14.75 1.46
CA TYR A 53 2.83 -15.07 2.47
C TYR A 53 4.12 -14.23 2.35
N PRO A 54 4.74 -14.07 1.16
CA PRO A 54 5.91 -13.20 1.03
C PRO A 54 5.62 -11.74 1.39
N ARG A 55 4.47 -11.20 0.94
CA ARG A 55 4.02 -9.85 1.30
C ARG A 55 3.82 -9.68 2.80
N PHE A 56 3.30 -10.70 3.47
CA PHE A 56 3.16 -10.70 4.92
C PHE A 56 4.53 -10.67 5.60
N LEU A 57 5.49 -11.49 5.15
CA LEU A 57 6.85 -11.50 5.68
C LEU A 57 7.54 -10.15 5.52
N ASP A 58 7.41 -9.51 4.36
CA ASP A 58 7.98 -8.18 4.14
C ASP A 58 7.37 -7.12 5.06
N ARG A 59 6.04 -7.13 5.23
CA ARG A 59 5.37 -6.20 6.16
C ARG A 59 5.80 -6.47 7.59
N LYS A 60 5.94 -7.74 7.98
CA LYS A 60 6.45 -8.12 9.31
C LYS A 60 7.85 -7.54 9.54
N MET A 61 8.75 -7.74 8.58
CA MET A 61 10.11 -7.18 8.63
C MET A 61 10.08 -5.65 8.73
N LEU A 62 9.28 -4.99 7.90
CA LEU A 62 9.16 -3.53 7.91
C LEU A 62 8.62 -2.98 9.24
N ILE A 63 7.64 -3.66 9.85
CA ILE A 63 7.13 -3.30 11.17
C ILE A 63 8.22 -3.48 12.23
N GLN A 64 8.97 -4.58 12.17
CA GLN A 64 10.08 -4.82 13.11
C GLN A 64 11.16 -3.75 13.00
N LEU A 65 11.53 -3.33 11.78
CA LEU A 65 12.44 -2.21 11.55
C LEU A 65 11.87 -0.89 12.10
N ALA A 66 10.58 -0.61 11.86
CA ALA A 66 9.92 0.59 12.39
C ALA A 66 9.95 0.64 13.94
N LEU A 67 9.74 -0.51 14.60
CA LEU A 67 9.75 -0.61 16.05
C LEU A 67 11.13 -0.45 16.70
N GLN A 68 12.21 -0.56 15.92
CA GLN A 68 13.57 -0.22 16.37
C GLN A 68 13.79 1.29 16.44
N VAL A 69 12.98 2.09 15.72
CA VAL A 69 13.10 3.54 15.65
C VAL A 69 12.08 4.24 16.55
N SER A 70 10.83 3.77 16.56
CA SER A 70 9.73 4.42 17.29
C SER A 70 8.72 3.44 17.82
N ARG A 71 8.17 3.72 19.01
CA ARG A 71 7.00 3.04 19.58
C ARG A 71 5.68 3.69 19.20
N SER A 72 5.70 4.88 18.61
CA SER A 72 4.53 5.56 18.05
C SER A 72 4.27 5.02 16.64
N LEU A 73 3.64 3.84 16.58
CA LEU A 73 3.30 3.13 15.36
C LEU A 73 1.79 2.85 15.33
N GLU A 74 1.16 3.05 14.18
CA GLU A 74 -0.24 2.74 13.93
C GLU A 74 -0.34 1.76 12.76
N LEU A 75 -1.02 0.63 13.00
CA LEU A 75 -1.26 -0.42 12.01
C LEU A 75 -2.74 -0.47 11.67
N TYR A 76 -3.04 -0.14 10.42
CA TYR A 76 -4.39 -0.17 9.86
C TYR A 76 -4.55 -1.35 8.90
N GLY A 77 -5.77 -1.89 8.86
CA GLY A 77 -6.16 -2.99 8.00
C GLY A 77 -6.48 -4.28 8.75
N PRO A 78 -7.03 -5.27 8.03
CA PRO A 78 -7.47 -6.53 8.63
C PRO A 78 -6.28 -7.39 9.08
N GLY A 79 -6.51 -8.21 10.11
CA GLY A 79 -5.62 -9.31 10.49
C GLY A 79 -4.49 -8.95 11.46
N TRP A 80 -4.16 -7.68 11.69
CA TRP A 80 -3.08 -7.29 12.61
C TRP A 80 -3.29 -7.73 14.06
N ASN A 81 -4.54 -7.78 14.51
CA ASN A 81 -4.94 -8.27 15.83
C ASN A 81 -4.60 -9.75 16.10
N MET A 82 -4.41 -10.54 15.03
CA MET A 82 -4.05 -11.95 15.08
C MET A 82 -2.56 -12.18 15.39
N HIS A 83 -1.74 -11.13 15.35
CA HIS A 83 -0.32 -11.17 15.66
C HIS A 83 -0.08 -10.54 17.03
N PRO A 84 0.12 -11.35 18.11
CA PRO A 84 0.23 -10.83 19.47
C PRO A 84 1.28 -9.72 19.62
N GLU A 85 2.39 -9.81 18.89
CA GLU A 85 3.47 -8.82 18.92
C GLU A 85 3.08 -7.45 18.33
N PHE A 86 2.04 -7.40 17.48
CA PHE A 86 1.59 -6.18 16.80
C PHE A 86 0.25 -5.64 17.30
N ARG A 87 -0.44 -6.41 18.14
CA ARG A 87 -1.72 -6.04 18.73
C ARG A 87 -1.71 -4.65 19.40
N PRO A 88 -0.67 -4.24 20.16
CA PRO A 88 -0.64 -2.91 20.78
C PRO A 88 -0.67 -1.73 19.80
N TYR A 89 -0.27 -1.96 18.54
CA TYR A 89 -0.18 -0.94 17.49
C TYR A 89 -1.38 -0.96 16.54
N THR A 90 -2.30 -1.92 16.68
CA THR A 90 -3.43 -2.10 15.77
C THR A 90 -4.51 -1.04 16.01
N LYS A 91 -4.96 -0.37 14.95
CA LYS A 91 -6.01 0.67 14.98
C LYS A 91 -7.31 0.25 14.28
N GLY A 92 -7.38 -0.97 13.76
CA GLY A 92 -8.55 -1.50 13.08
C GLY A 92 -8.55 -1.21 11.58
N ILE A 93 -9.73 -1.23 10.99
CA ILE A 93 -9.95 -0.98 9.55
C ILE A 93 -10.42 0.47 9.40
N ILE A 94 -9.96 1.14 8.34
CA ILE A 94 -10.44 2.46 7.95
C ILE A 94 -11.50 2.25 6.88
N ASP A 95 -12.71 2.73 7.12
CA ASP A 95 -13.87 2.44 6.27
C ASP A 95 -14.23 3.60 5.33
N THR A 96 -13.68 4.80 5.57
CA THR A 96 -13.95 5.98 4.75
C THR A 96 -12.69 6.61 4.18
N GLN A 97 -12.82 7.24 3.01
CA GLN A 97 -11.73 8.01 2.41
C GLN A 97 -11.31 9.18 3.32
N ILE A 98 -12.26 9.83 3.99
CA ILE A 98 -11.99 10.99 4.85
C ILE A 98 -11.06 10.60 6.01
N GLU A 99 -11.37 9.49 6.69
CA GLU A 99 -10.51 8.96 7.77
C GLU A 99 -9.14 8.53 7.25
N LEU A 100 -9.07 7.94 6.05
CA LEU A 100 -7.79 7.54 5.45
C LEU A 100 -6.91 8.77 5.18
N LEU A 101 -7.49 9.82 4.62
CA LEU A 101 -6.79 11.07 4.35
C LEU A 101 -6.40 11.81 5.63
N ASP A 102 -7.24 11.78 6.67
CA ASP A 102 -6.91 12.31 8.00
C ASP A 102 -5.66 11.62 8.56
N VAL A 103 -5.64 10.28 8.56
CA VAL A 103 -4.48 9.48 9.00
C VAL A 103 -3.22 9.88 8.23
N TYR A 104 -3.29 9.98 6.90
CA TYR A 104 -2.15 10.41 6.09
C TYR A 104 -1.67 11.82 6.42
N SER A 105 -2.58 12.75 6.70
CA SER A 105 -2.25 14.16 6.98
C SER A 105 -1.58 14.36 8.34
N ARG A 106 -1.97 13.58 9.36
CA ARG A 106 -1.42 13.69 10.72
C ARG A 106 -0.20 12.80 10.98
N THR A 107 0.02 11.79 10.13
CA THR A 107 1.13 10.86 10.28
C THR A 107 2.45 11.50 9.85
N ARG A 108 3.48 11.43 10.72
CA ARG A 108 4.81 11.98 10.38
C ARG A 108 5.42 11.23 9.20
N ILE A 109 5.43 9.89 9.23
CA ILE A 109 5.98 9.06 8.15
C ILE A 109 4.99 7.95 7.80
N THR A 110 4.53 7.92 6.55
CA THR A 110 3.79 6.79 5.98
C THR A 110 4.76 5.83 5.32
N LEU A 111 4.81 4.58 5.78
CA LEU A 111 5.70 3.56 5.23
C LEU A 111 5.05 2.88 4.01
N ALA A 112 5.74 2.91 2.87
CA ALA A 112 5.31 2.22 1.65
C ALA A 112 6.26 1.08 1.29
N ASN A 113 5.73 -0.14 1.27
CA ASN A 113 6.48 -1.33 0.90
C ASN A 113 6.29 -1.67 -0.58
N ASN A 114 7.35 -1.52 -1.38
CA ASN A 114 7.35 -1.74 -2.83
C ASN A 114 8.26 -2.89 -3.27
N THR A 115 8.55 -3.85 -2.40
CA THR A 115 9.46 -4.99 -2.72
C THR A 115 9.02 -5.81 -3.94
N HIS A 116 7.72 -5.97 -4.16
CA HIS A 116 7.19 -6.88 -5.18
C HIS A 116 6.49 -6.17 -6.36
N GLY A 117 6.70 -4.87 -6.55
CA GLY A 117 5.97 -4.19 -7.60
C GLY A 117 6.36 -2.73 -7.81
N LEU A 118 5.42 -2.04 -8.43
CA LEU A 118 5.48 -0.64 -8.82
C LEU A 118 5.04 0.24 -7.64
N GLY A 119 5.80 1.28 -7.34
CA GLY A 119 5.54 2.10 -6.16
C GLY A 119 4.44 3.14 -6.30
N LEU A 120 4.04 3.45 -7.53
CA LEU A 120 3.04 4.47 -7.85
C LEU A 120 1.64 3.84 -7.86
N HIS A 121 1.11 3.53 -6.67
CA HIS A 121 -0.25 3.04 -6.47
C HIS A 121 -1.15 4.08 -5.78
N SER A 122 -2.48 3.89 -5.82
CA SER A 122 -3.47 4.85 -5.31
C SER A 122 -3.16 5.39 -3.91
N ARG A 123 -2.89 4.50 -2.95
CA ARG A 123 -2.57 4.89 -1.56
C ARG A 123 -1.34 5.79 -1.43
N THR A 124 -0.31 5.61 -2.25
CA THR A 124 0.88 6.48 -2.27
C THR A 124 0.50 7.85 -2.80
N LEU A 125 -0.27 7.89 -3.88
CA LEU A 125 -0.75 9.13 -4.49
C LEU A 125 -1.68 9.92 -3.56
N GLU A 126 -2.60 9.24 -2.88
CA GLU A 126 -3.52 9.84 -1.90
C GLU A 126 -2.78 10.44 -0.71
N CYS A 127 -1.80 9.70 -0.14
CA CYS A 127 -0.95 10.21 0.92
C CYS A 127 -0.19 11.47 0.49
N MET A 128 0.43 11.42 -0.69
CA MET A 128 1.14 12.58 -1.26
C MET A 128 0.19 13.74 -1.59
N ALA A 129 -1.04 13.48 -2.03
CA ALA A 129 -2.01 14.50 -2.40
C ALA A 129 -2.37 15.42 -1.22
N VAL A 130 -2.46 14.85 -0.01
CA VAL A 130 -2.72 15.59 1.24
C VAL A 130 -1.46 16.17 1.88
N GLY A 131 -0.31 16.08 1.21
CA GLY A 131 0.97 16.56 1.72
C GLY A 131 1.61 15.62 2.75
N GLY A 132 1.11 14.40 2.87
CA GLY A 132 1.70 13.38 3.72
C GLY A 132 3.09 12.97 3.20
N PHE A 133 3.99 12.64 4.12
CA PHE A 133 5.33 12.20 3.78
C PHE A 133 5.38 10.67 3.67
N VAL A 134 5.85 10.19 2.52
CA VAL A 134 6.04 8.75 2.25
C VAL A 134 7.52 8.40 2.37
N LEU A 135 7.84 7.37 3.16
CA LEU A 135 9.15 6.71 3.19
C LEU A 135 9.00 5.32 2.57
N THR A 136 9.66 5.07 1.44
CA THR A 136 9.44 3.86 0.65
C THR A 136 10.71 3.04 0.40
N HIS A 137 10.53 1.72 0.31
CA HIS A 137 11.59 0.80 -0.02
C HIS A 137 12.09 1.03 -1.45
N LYS A 138 13.42 1.10 -1.65
CA LYS A 138 14.05 1.20 -2.96
C LYS A 138 13.74 -0.05 -3.79
N SER A 139 13.16 0.13 -4.97
CA SER A 139 12.77 -1.00 -5.83
C SER A 139 13.61 -1.03 -7.12
N PRO A 140 13.99 -2.21 -7.63
CA PRO A 140 14.57 -2.33 -8.97
C PRO A 140 13.58 -1.93 -10.08
N HIS A 141 12.32 -1.66 -9.75
CA HIS A 141 11.28 -1.22 -10.69
C HIS A 141 10.96 0.27 -10.62
N ASP A 142 11.72 1.05 -9.83
CA ASP A 142 11.45 2.48 -9.64
C ASP A 142 11.48 3.30 -10.94
N PHE A 143 12.23 2.85 -11.96
CA PHE A 143 12.33 3.49 -13.27
C PHE A 143 11.40 2.90 -14.34
N LYS A 144 10.69 1.81 -14.04
CA LYS A 144 9.75 1.18 -14.99
C LYS A 144 8.42 1.94 -14.99
N PRO A 145 7.56 1.82 -16.02
CA PRO A 145 6.22 2.41 -16.01
C PRO A 145 5.47 2.07 -14.72
N GLY A 146 5.01 3.09 -13.99
CA GLY A 146 4.38 2.98 -12.67
C GLY A 146 5.35 2.92 -11.47
N GLY A 147 6.65 2.96 -11.70
CA GLY A 147 7.66 3.14 -10.66
C GLY A 147 7.64 4.55 -10.07
N MET A 148 8.19 4.74 -8.86
CA MET A 148 8.19 6.07 -8.22
C MET A 148 8.94 7.13 -9.03
N GLN A 149 10.04 6.74 -9.67
CA GLN A 149 10.94 7.67 -10.36
C GLN A 149 10.47 8.03 -11.78
N THR A 150 9.32 7.52 -12.23
CA THR A 150 8.69 8.01 -13.47
C THR A 150 8.00 9.36 -13.29
N SER A 151 7.67 9.72 -12.05
CA SER A 151 6.92 10.94 -11.73
C SER A 151 7.52 11.77 -10.60
N PHE A 152 8.27 11.13 -9.71
CA PHE A 152 8.78 11.73 -8.48
C PHE A 152 10.29 11.55 -8.37
N GLU A 153 10.91 12.29 -7.45
CA GLU A 153 12.36 12.30 -7.26
C GLU A 153 12.64 11.98 -5.79
N PRO A 154 13.51 11.00 -5.49
CA PRO A 154 13.90 10.67 -4.13
C PRO A 154 14.47 11.89 -3.40
N ASN A 155 14.14 12.03 -2.12
CA ASN A 155 14.51 13.15 -1.23
C ASN A 155 13.97 14.54 -1.63
N VAL A 156 13.29 14.67 -2.76
CA VAL A 156 12.59 15.90 -3.17
C VAL A 156 11.08 15.75 -2.96
N HIS A 157 10.53 14.58 -3.29
CA HIS A 157 9.10 14.28 -3.25
C HIS A 157 8.75 13.15 -2.24
N TYR A 158 9.73 12.32 -1.85
CA TYR A 158 9.54 11.24 -0.88
C TYR A 158 10.88 10.80 -0.29
N GLY A 159 10.85 10.09 0.84
CA GLY A 159 12.04 9.43 1.40
C GLY A 159 12.22 8.03 0.82
N VAL A 160 13.47 7.58 0.67
CA VAL A 160 13.80 6.23 0.22
C VAL A 160 14.63 5.50 1.25
N PHE A 161 14.43 4.19 1.41
CA PHE A 161 15.26 3.34 2.26
C PHE A 161 15.59 1.99 1.61
N THR A 162 16.60 1.33 2.15
CA THR A 162 16.88 -0.11 2.00
C THR A 162 16.79 -0.76 3.38
N PRO A 163 16.73 -2.10 3.52
CA PRO A 163 16.74 -2.73 4.83
C PRO A 163 17.90 -2.26 5.71
N ASP A 164 19.08 -2.08 5.12
CA ASP A 164 20.30 -1.66 5.83
C ASP A 164 20.27 -0.18 6.24
N THR A 165 19.57 0.67 5.49
CA THR A 165 19.52 2.12 5.74
C THR A 165 18.24 2.58 6.43
N PHE A 166 17.29 1.68 6.72
CA PHE A 166 15.97 2.04 7.25
C PHE A 166 16.07 2.88 8.52
N GLN A 167 16.85 2.42 9.51
CA GLN A 167 16.93 3.09 10.81
C GLN A 167 17.46 4.52 10.66
N GLN A 168 18.53 4.70 9.88
CA GLN A 168 19.14 6.00 9.62
C GLN A 168 18.16 6.95 8.90
N GLU A 169 17.51 6.48 7.83
CA GLU A 169 16.59 7.29 7.04
C GLU A 169 15.32 7.67 7.83
N ALA A 170 14.74 6.71 8.55
CA ALA A 170 13.58 6.97 9.40
C ALA A 170 13.92 7.98 10.51
N GLN A 171 15.06 7.83 11.18
CA GLN A 171 15.49 8.77 12.22
C GLN A 171 15.73 10.17 11.64
N ARG A 172 16.41 10.28 10.50
CA ARG A 172 16.64 11.55 9.80
C ARG A 172 15.32 12.29 9.54
N TRP A 173 14.35 11.61 8.94
CA TRP A 173 13.06 12.22 8.63
C TRP A 173 12.19 12.49 9.85
N LEU A 174 12.36 11.73 10.94
CA LEU A 174 11.71 12.01 12.23
C LEU A 174 12.32 13.21 12.96
N THR A 175 13.55 13.60 12.68
CA THR A 175 14.17 14.81 13.28
C THR A 175 14.02 16.05 12.42
N ASP A 176 13.79 15.89 11.12
CA ASP A 176 13.66 16.99 10.15
C ASP A 176 12.19 17.30 9.82
N ASP A 177 11.49 17.96 10.75
CA ASP A 177 10.08 18.32 10.54
C ASP A 177 9.87 19.27 9.35
N VAL A 178 10.74 20.27 9.21
CA VAL A 178 10.65 21.29 8.15
C VAL A 178 10.88 20.66 6.78
N GLY A 179 11.94 19.87 6.64
CA GLY A 179 12.23 19.17 5.38
C GLY A 179 11.13 18.18 5.02
N ARG A 180 10.60 17.45 6.01
CA ARG A 180 9.50 16.49 5.78
C ARG A 180 8.24 17.16 5.25
N VAL A 181 7.80 18.27 5.87
CA VAL A 181 6.65 19.06 5.39
C VAL A 181 6.90 19.60 3.99
N LYS A 182 8.10 20.14 3.73
CA LYS A 182 8.48 20.67 2.42
C LYS A 182 8.43 19.60 1.32
N VAL A 183 8.91 18.38 1.61
CA VAL A 183 8.86 17.24 0.69
C VAL A 183 7.42 16.84 0.39
N GLY A 184 6.57 16.71 1.42
CA GLY A 184 5.15 16.40 1.23
C GLY A 184 4.42 17.44 0.38
N GLN A 185 4.67 18.73 0.62
CA GLN A 185 4.09 19.82 -0.17
C GLN A 185 4.51 19.78 -1.65
N ARG A 186 5.79 19.46 -1.93
CA ARG A 186 6.28 19.31 -3.30
C ARG A 186 5.60 18.12 -4.00
N ALA A 187 5.46 16.99 -3.32
CA ALA A 187 4.74 15.83 -3.86
C ALA A 187 3.28 16.19 -4.18
N ALA A 188 2.60 16.87 -3.26
CA ALA A 188 1.22 17.33 -3.47
C ALA A 188 1.08 18.24 -4.70
N ALA A 189 2.07 19.12 -4.96
CA ALA A 189 2.07 19.97 -6.15
C ALA A 189 2.14 19.14 -7.45
N ILE A 190 3.03 18.15 -7.51
CA ILE A 190 3.12 17.22 -8.66
C ILE A 190 1.81 16.44 -8.85
N ILE A 191 1.20 15.96 -7.77
CA ILE A 191 -0.08 15.26 -7.83
C ILE A 191 -1.16 16.13 -8.48
N ARG A 192 -1.32 17.37 -8.00
CA ARG A 192 -2.32 18.32 -8.54
C ARG A 192 -2.07 18.63 -10.01
N GLN A 193 -0.81 18.70 -10.43
CA GLN A 193 -0.43 19.02 -11.79
C GLN A 193 -0.56 17.84 -12.77
N LYS A 194 -0.38 16.59 -12.32
CA LYS A 194 -0.17 15.46 -13.25
C LYS A 194 -0.95 14.19 -12.92
N HIS A 195 -1.51 14.05 -11.73
CA HIS A 195 -2.03 12.76 -11.23
C HIS A 195 -3.45 12.80 -10.70
N CYS A 196 -4.17 13.92 -10.86
CA CYS A 196 -5.62 13.94 -10.75
C CYS A 196 -6.30 12.99 -11.75
N TRP A 197 -7.54 12.58 -11.44
CA TRP A 197 -8.32 11.66 -12.29
C TRP A 197 -8.48 12.14 -13.73
N HIS A 198 -8.70 13.43 -13.97
CA HIS A 198 -8.82 13.95 -15.33
C HIS A 198 -7.54 13.78 -16.16
N HIS A 199 -6.36 13.89 -15.54
CA HIS A 199 -5.09 13.60 -16.24
C HIS A 199 -4.98 12.13 -16.64
N ARG A 200 -5.42 11.22 -15.78
CA ARG A 200 -5.40 9.78 -16.06
C ARG A 200 -6.44 9.37 -17.10
N ALA A 201 -7.64 9.96 -17.03
CA ALA A 201 -8.66 9.78 -18.04
C ALA A 201 -8.17 10.27 -19.41
N GLN A 202 -7.57 11.46 -19.48
CA GLN A 202 -7.00 11.97 -20.73
C GLN A 202 -5.91 11.06 -21.27
N GLN A 203 -4.98 10.60 -20.41
CA GLN A 203 -3.94 9.67 -20.82
C GLN A 203 -4.50 8.38 -21.45
N ILE A 204 -5.58 7.81 -20.88
CA ILE A 204 -6.23 6.61 -21.45
C ILE A 204 -6.79 6.90 -22.84
N LEU A 205 -7.44 8.06 -23.03
CA LEU A 205 -7.96 8.46 -24.33
C LEU A 205 -6.82 8.63 -25.36
N ASP A 206 -5.76 9.34 -24.98
CA ASP A 206 -4.58 9.56 -25.84
C ASP A 206 -3.87 8.25 -26.23
N ASP A 207 -3.94 7.23 -25.38
CA ASP A 207 -3.33 5.91 -25.64
C ASP A 207 -4.22 5.02 -26.54
N LEU A 208 -5.53 5.29 -26.65
CA LEU A 208 -6.44 4.59 -27.56
C LEU A 208 -6.37 5.13 -29.00
N ASP A 209 -5.95 6.37 -29.17
CA ASP A 209 -5.82 7.05 -30.47
C ASP A 209 -4.49 6.73 -31.19
N LYS A 210 -3.65 5.84 -30.63
CA LYS A 210 -2.37 5.39 -31.19
C LYS A 210 -2.48 4.01 -31.84
#